data_AF-A0A9E2CA39-F1
#
_entry.id   AF-A0A9E2CA39-F1
#
_cell.length_a   1.000
_cell.length_b   1.000
_cell.length_c   1.000
_cell.angle_alpha   90.00
_cell.angle_beta   90.00
_cell.angle_gamma   90.00
#
_symmetry.space_group_name_H-M   'P 1'
#
loop_
_entity.id
_entity.type
_entity.pdbx_description
1 polymer ?
#
loop_
_entity_poly.entity_id
_entity_poly.type
_entity_poly.pdbx_seq_one_letter_code
_entity_poly.pdbx_strand_id
1 'polypeptide(L)'
;PGRRRSRDGEHLHTDALIDAGIALRARIAPPQRLQRRAHPHEDTLDIVLLIDASASTAAPGADGRPLLATLREAALLAAAWLDARGHRVRVQAFASDTRHRVRVQRVKDAGDSALDAAVLARAAGLRSAGSTRMGAPVRHALSQFDGAPGHIVLLTDGEPHDIDIHDPRYLAEDLVRAVREAQRDGIVTSCLLIGDGTRAGLSRLFAPGRCVAGPGGRRLAQALCDCVAGPPH
;
A
#
# COMPACT_ATOMS: atom_id res chain seq x y z
N PRO A 1 -0.74 18.58 37.08
CA PRO A 1 -0.43 17.18 36.70
C PRO A 1 -1.06 16.83 35.34
N GLY A 2 -0.37 17.17 34.24
CA GLY A 2 -0.78 16.86 32.87
C GLY A 2 0.30 16.00 32.21
N ARG A 3 0.05 14.69 32.15
CA ARG A 3 1.04 13.66 31.82
C ARG A 3 1.19 13.49 30.31
N ARG A 4 2.44 13.54 29.86
CA ARG A 4 3.03 12.98 28.64
C ARG A 4 2.19 11.84 28.02
N ARG A 5 1.49 12.10 26.91
CA ARG A 5 0.98 11.07 25.98
C ARG A 5 1.65 11.11 24.59
N SER A 6 2.42 12.15 24.29
CA SER A 6 2.92 12.38 22.93
C SER A 6 4.25 11.70 22.57
N ARG A 7 5.02 11.18 23.55
CA ARG A 7 6.35 10.60 23.27
C ARG A 7 6.38 9.08 23.18
N ASP A 8 5.53 8.37 23.93
CA ASP A 8 5.53 6.91 23.92
C ASP A 8 4.98 6.33 22.60
N GLY A 9 3.99 6.98 21.98
CA GLY A 9 3.44 6.55 20.69
C GLY A 9 4.49 6.55 19.58
N GLU A 10 5.16 7.68 19.38
CA GLU A 10 6.14 7.88 18.30
C GLU A 10 7.35 6.94 18.39
N HIS A 11 7.82 6.63 19.60
CA HIS A 11 8.89 5.63 19.82
C HIS A 11 8.42 4.22 19.52
N LEU A 12 7.23 3.81 19.98
CA LEU A 12 6.65 2.50 19.68
C LEU A 12 6.41 2.29 18.18
N HIS A 13 6.10 3.36 17.45
CA HIS A 13 5.92 3.33 15.99
C HIS A 13 7.23 3.14 15.26
N THR A 14 8.28 3.78 15.76
CA THR A 14 9.63 3.72 15.21
C THR A 14 10.24 2.34 15.43
N ASP A 15 10.09 1.79 16.64
CA ASP A 15 10.64 0.49 17.03
C ASP A 15 9.94 -0.64 16.27
N ALA A 16 8.61 -0.62 16.15
CA ALA A 16 7.88 -1.61 15.35
C ALA A 16 8.29 -1.61 13.87
N LEU A 17 8.61 -0.43 13.30
CA LEU A 17 9.12 -0.30 11.93
C LEU A 17 10.57 -0.77 11.79
N ILE A 18 11.39 -0.54 12.81
CA ILE A 18 12.75 -1.07 12.88
C ILE A 18 12.69 -2.59 12.96
N ASP A 19 11.87 -3.15 13.85
CA ASP A 19 11.73 -4.59 14.05
C ASP A 19 11.15 -5.28 12.81
N ALA A 20 10.11 -4.70 12.19
CA ALA A 20 9.58 -5.20 10.93
C ALA A 20 10.63 -5.08 9.81
N GLY A 21 11.37 -3.97 9.74
CA GLY A 21 12.46 -3.75 8.79
C GLY A 21 13.61 -4.74 8.96
N ILE A 22 13.98 -5.05 10.20
CA ILE A 22 14.98 -6.06 10.55
C ILE A 22 14.46 -7.44 10.16
N ALA A 23 13.22 -7.79 10.51
CA ALA A 23 12.61 -9.07 10.15
C ALA A 23 12.57 -9.30 8.62
N LEU A 24 12.15 -8.29 7.86
CA LEU A 24 12.09 -8.32 6.41
C LEU A 24 13.49 -8.46 5.78
N ARG A 25 14.50 -7.76 6.30
CA ARG A 25 15.88 -7.84 5.80
C ARG A 25 16.60 -9.11 6.21
N ALA A 26 16.31 -9.63 7.39
CA ALA A 26 16.95 -10.83 7.94
C ALA A 26 16.39 -12.13 7.35
N ARG A 27 15.22 -12.11 6.69
CA ARG A 27 14.43 -13.33 6.34
C ARG A 27 14.18 -14.25 7.55
N ILE A 28 14.31 -13.71 8.75
CA ILE A 28 14.11 -14.41 10.02
C ILE A 28 12.82 -13.82 10.59
N ALA A 29 11.82 -14.67 10.80
CA ALA A 29 10.60 -14.28 11.51
C ALA A 29 11.01 -13.72 12.89
N PRO A 30 10.55 -12.53 13.30
CA PRO A 30 10.93 -12.00 14.59
C PRO A 30 10.37 -12.92 15.68
N PRO A 31 11.06 -13.04 16.83
CA PRO A 31 10.54 -13.83 17.95
C PRO A 31 9.17 -13.29 18.35
N GLN A 32 8.20 -14.21 18.57
CA GLN A 32 6.78 -13.96 18.84
C GLN A 32 6.53 -13.24 20.18
N ARG A 33 7.11 -12.06 20.40
CA ARG A 33 6.94 -11.23 21.60
C ARG A 33 6.47 -9.82 21.27
N LEU A 34 5.44 -9.72 20.42
CA LEU A 34 4.63 -8.51 20.28
C LEU A 34 3.13 -8.88 20.14
N GLN A 35 2.63 -9.83 20.92
CA GLN A 35 1.20 -9.87 21.25
C GLN A 35 0.91 -8.83 22.32
N ARG A 36 0.87 -7.57 21.90
CA ARG A 36 0.43 -6.49 22.76
C ARG A 36 -1.08 -6.36 22.60
N ARG A 37 -1.80 -6.54 23.72
CA ARG A 37 -3.27 -6.51 23.80
C ARG A 37 -3.84 -5.40 22.92
N ALA A 38 -4.62 -5.78 21.92
CA ALA A 38 -5.48 -4.87 21.17
C ALA A 38 -6.34 -4.12 22.19
N HIS A 39 -6.07 -2.83 22.37
CA HIS A 39 -7.11 -1.96 22.92
C HIS A 39 -8.11 -1.78 21.78
N PRO A 40 -9.42 -1.98 22.00
CA PRO A 40 -10.40 -1.52 21.05
C PRO A 40 -10.21 -0.01 20.94
N HIS A 41 -9.55 0.45 19.87
CA HIS A 41 -9.71 1.81 19.43
C HIS A 41 -11.04 1.84 18.67
N GLU A 42 -11.86 2.85 18.94
CA GLU A 42 -13.18 3.03 18.33
C GLU A 42 -13.12 3.20 16.79
N ASP A 43 -11.91 3.27 16.20
CA ASP A 43 -11.64 3.55 14.78
C ASP A 43 -10.81 2.44 14.07
N THR A 44 -11.20 1.18 14.20
CA THR A 44 -10.56 0.10 13.42
C THR A 44 -10.95 0.18 11.95
N LEU A 45 -10.05 0.69 11.11
CA LEU A 45 -10.23 0.74 9.65
C LEU A 45 -9.96 -0.61 8.96
N ASP A 46 -10.72 -0.88 7.89
CA ASP A 46 -10.39 -1.88 6.88
C ASP A 46 -9.53 -1.25 5.77
N ILE A 47 -8.40 -1.88 5.44
CA ILE A 47 -7.39 -1.29 4.57
C ILE A 47 -6.95 -2.31 3.51
N VAL A 48 -6.96 -1.89 2.25
CA VAL A 48 -6.42 -2.68 1.13
C VAL A 48 -5.20 -1.96 0.56
N LEU A 49 -4.04 -2.60 0.65
CA LEU A 49 -2.80 -2.17 -0.01
C LEU A 49 -2.68 -2.85 -1.37
N LEU A 50 -2.63 -2.05 -2.44
CA LEU A 50 -2.54 -2.49 -3.83
C LEU A 50 -1.15 -2.22 -4.38
N ILE A 51 -0.35 -3.28 -4.54
CA ILE A 51 1.00 -3.23 -5.13
C ILE A 51 0.87 -3.29 -6.65
N ASP A 52 1.39 -2.28 -7.33
CA ASP A 52 1.61 -2.33 -8.77
C ASP A 52 2.74 -3.32 -9.08
N ALA A 53 2.43 -4.36 -9.86
CA ALA A 53 3.40 -5.35 -10.34
C ALA A 53 3.47 -5.36 -11.88
N SER A 54 3.20 -4.21 -12.50
CA SER A 54 3.36 -3.99 -13.94
C SER A 54 4.82 -4.11 -14.40
N ALA A 55 5.05 -4.15 -15.72
CA ALA A 55 6.37 -4.30 -16.31
C ALA A 55 7.35 -3.16 -15.95
N SER A 56 6.89 -1.92 -15.75
CA SER A 56 7.76 -0.79 -15.37
C SER A 56 8.48 -1.02 -14.04
N THR A 57 7.84 -1.77 -13.13
CA THR A 57 8.40 -2.11 -11.82
C THR A 57 9.59 -3.07 -11.86
N ALA A 58 9.91 -3.63 -13.04
CA ALA A 58 11.12 -4.43 -13.25
C ALA A 58 12.39 -3.56 -13.34
N ALA A 59 12.25 -2.26 -13.63
CA ALA A 59 13.37 -1.35 -13.77
C ALA A 59 14.18 -1.30 -12.46
N PRO A 60 15.52 -1.26 -12.54
CA PRO A 60 16.36 -1.15 -11.35
C PRO A 60 16.15 0.22 -10.70
N GLY A 61 15.90 0.21 -9.39
CA GLY A 61 15.93 1.42 -8.57
C GLY A 61 17.36 1.83 -8.22
N ALA A 62 17.48 2.86 -7.37
CA ALA A 62 18.77 3.42 -6.93
C ALA A 62 19.72 2.40 -6.26
N ASP A 63 19.19 1.32 -5.69
CA ASP A 63 19.95 0.24 -5.04
C ASP A 63 20.25 -0.94 -5.98
N GLY A 64 19.95 -0.81 -7.27
CA GLY A 64 20.14 -1.85 -8.29
C GLY A 64 19.14 -3.00 -8.23
N ARG A 65 18.18 -2.98 -7.30
CA ARG A 65 17.10 -3.97 -7.21
C ARG A 65 15.90 -3.52 -8.02
N PRO A 66 15.07 -4.44 -8.55
CA PRO A 66 13.83 -4.07 -9.23
C PRO A 66 12.95 -3.23 -8.31
N LEU A 67 12.31 -2.19 -8.83
CA LEU A 67 11.40 -1.35 -8.05
C LEU A 67 10.30 -2.16 -7.34
N LEU A 68 9.81 -3.24 -7.95
CA LEU A 68 8.85 -4.16 -7.34
C LEU A 68 9.35 -4.71 -5.98
N ALA A 69 10.66 -4.91 -5.82
CA ALA A 69 11.24 -5.33 -4.56
C ALA A 69 11.07 -4.25 -3.47
N THR A 70 11.18 -2.98 -3.86
CA THR A 70 10.92 -1.86 -2.96
C THR A 70 9.44 -1.73 -2.66
N LEU A 71 8.55 -1.84 -3.66
CA LEU A 71 7.09 -1.76 -3.49
C LEU A 71 6.54 -2.87 -2.57
N ARG A 72 7.05 -4.10 -2.68
CA ARG A 72 6.63 -5.21 -1.79
C ARG A 72 7.14 -5.01 -0.37
N GLU A 73 8.38 -4.56 -0.17
CA GLU A 73 8.96 -4.30 1.16
C GLU A 73 8.19 -3.18 1.86
N ALA A 74 7.94 -2.11 1.12
CA ALA A 74 7.05 -1.01 1.45
C ALA A 74 5.68 -1.48 1.96
N ALA A 75 4.97 -2.28 1.17
CA ALA A 75 3.64 -2.78 1.50
C ALA A 75 3.63 -3.68 2.74
N LEU A 76 4.63 -4.56 2.90
CA LEU A 76 4.71 -5.46 4.05
C LEU A 76 5.06 -4.72 5.35
N LEU A 77 5.95 -3.72 5.29
CA LEU A 77 6.23 -2.85 6.44
C LEU A 77 5.00 -2.08 6.88
N ALA A 78 4.28 -1.51 5.90
CA ALA A 78 3.03 -0.82 6.12
C ALA A 78 1.99 -1.74 6.77
N ALA A 79 1.80 -2.93 6.23
CA ALA A 79 0.86 -3.92 6.75
C ALA A 79 1.21 -4.31 8.18
N ALA A 80 2.48 -4.62 8.48
CA ALA A 80 2.91 -4.98 9.84
C ALA A 80 2.64 -3.86 10.85
N TRP A 81 2.89 -2.61 10.45
CA TRP A 81 2.68 -1.44 11.30
C TRP A 81 1.19 -1.12 11.54
N LEU A 82 0.35 -1.33 10.52
CA LEU A 82 -1.10 -1.19 10.59
C LEU A 82 -1.74 -2.32 11.40
N ASP A 83 -1.31 -3.57 11.18
CA ASP A 83 -1.73 -4.74 11.98
C ASP A 83 -1.45 -4.51 13.47
N ALA A 84 -0.26 -3.98 13.80
CA ALA A 84 0.15 -3.67 15.18
C ALA A 84 -0.73 -2.60 15.87
N ARG A 85 -1.53 -1.85 15.10
CA ARG A 85 -2.52 -0.88 15.60
C ARG A 85 -3.94 -1.41 15.68
N GLY A 86 -4.15 -2.65 15.24
CA GLY A 86 -5.46 -3.29 15.21
C GLY A 86 -6.25 -3.05 13.92
N HIS A 87 -5.68 -2.43 12.88
CA HIS A 87 -6.35 -2.31 11.59
C HIS A 87 -6.45 -3.66 10.87
N ARG A 88 -7.51 -3.85 10.08
CA ARG A 88 -7.68 -5.03 9.22
C ARG A 88 -6.99 -4.74 7.89
N VAL A 89 -5.88 -5.41 7.60
CA VAL A 89 -5.08 -5.10 6.40
C VAL A 89 -5.02 -6.26 5.42
N ARG A 90 -5.46 -6.03 4.20
CA ARG A 90 -5.25 -6.91 3.04
C ARG A 90 -4.15 -6.35 2.15
N VAL A 91 -3.30 -7.23 1.63
CA VAL A 91 -2.27 -6.86 0.64
C VAL A 91 -2.50 -7.66 -0.63
N GLN A 92 -2.60 -6.95 -1.74
CA GLN A 92 -2.79 -7.54 -3.07
C GLN A 92 -1.81 -6.91 -4.04
N ALA A 93 -1.40 -7.67 -5.05
CA ALA A 93 -0.62 -7.17 -6.18
C ALA A 93 -1.47 -7.25 -7.44
N PHE A 94 -1.35 -6.28 -8.32
CA PHE A 94 -2.06 -6.29 -9.60
C PHE A 94 -1.12 -6.09 -10.77
N ALA A 95 -1.48 -6.69 -11.89
CA ALA A 95 -0.87 -6.44 -13.18
C ALA A 95 -1.88 -6.80 -14.27
N SER A 96 -1.90 -6.08 -15.40
CA SER A 96 -2.81 -6.42 -16.49
C SER A 96 -2.11 -7.14 -17.63
N ASP A 97 -2.67 -8.28 -18.02
CA ASP A 97 -2.29 -9.01 -19.22
C ASP A 97 -3.11 -8.47 -20.39
N THR A 98 -2.52 -7.53 -21.12
CA THR A 98 -3.13 -6.78 -22.21
C THR A 98 -4.42 -6.05 -21.83
N ARG A 99 -5.24 -5.70 -22.84
CA ARG A 99 -6.51 -5.01 -22.61
C ARG A 99 -7.65 -5.85 -22.05
N HIS A 100 -7.50 -7.16 -22.07
CA HIS A 100 -8.60 -8.08 -21.82
C HIS A 100 -8.62 -8.64 -20.41
N ARG A 101 -7.53 -8.50 -19.63
CA ARG A 101 -7.45 -9.17 -18.33
C ARG A 101 -6.61 -8.40 -17.32
N VAL A 102 -7.22 -8.03 -16.19
CA VAL A 102 -6.49 -7.58 -15.00
C VAL A 102 -6.37 -8.75 -14.03
N ARG A 103 -5.15 -9.06 -13.60
CA ARG A 103 -4.87 -10.09 -12.59
C ARG A 103 -4.64 -9.39 -11.26
N VAL A 104 -5.34 -9.86 -10.23
CA VAL A 104 -5.10 -9.48 -8.84
C VAL A 104 -4.66 -10.72 -8.09
N GLN A 105 -3.47 -10.67 -7.49
CA GLN A 105 -2.88 -11.73 -6.68
C GLN A 105 -2.94 -11.33 -5.21
N ARG A 106 -3.52 -12.19 -4.39
CA ARG A 106 -3.54 -12.02 -2.93
C ARG A 106 -2.16 -12.30 -2.34
N VAL A 107 -1.64 -11.37 -1.53
CA VAL A 107 -0.38 -11.48 -0.80
C VAL A 107 -0.62 -11.69 0.70
N LYS A 108 -1.65 -11.05 1.28
CA LYS A 108 -2.04 -11.13 2.69
C LYS A 108 -3.55 -10.96 2.82
N ASP A 109 -4.23 -11.82 3.57
CA ASP A 109 -5.62 -11.56 4.01
C ASP A 109 -5.65 -10.86 5.38
N ALA A 110 -6.79 -10.27 5.75
CA ALA A 110 -6.92 -9.48 6.98
C ALA A 110 -6.61 -10.25 8.27
N GLY A 111 -6.77 -11.58 8.26
CA GLY A 111 -6.46 -12.46 9.40
C GLY A 111 -5.01 -12.95 9.46
N ASP A 112 -4.23 -12.76 8.39
CA ASP A 112 -2.83 -13.15 8.34
C ASP A 112 -1.97 -12.06 8.99
N SER A 113 -0.87 -12.43 9.65
CA SER A 113 0.17 -11.47 10.05
C SER A 113 1.05 -11.13 8.84
N ALA A 114 1.39 -9.86 8.67
CA ALA A 114 2.29 -9.43 7.59
C ALA A 114 3.68 -10.11 7.62
N LEU A 115 4.07 -10.65 8.78
CA LEU A 115 5.35 -11.32 9.00
C LEU A 115 5.26 -12.85 8.93
N ASP A 116 4.08 -13.41 8.60
CA ASP A 116 3.91 -14.84 8.42
C ASP A 116 4.73 -15.35 7.23
N ALA A 117 5.40 -16.50 7.40
CA ALA A 117 6.25 -17.08 6.36
C ALA A 117 5.51 -17.29 5.03
N ALA A 118 4.23 -17.65 5.06
CA ALA A 118 3.40 -17.81 3.87
C ALA A 118 3.08 -16.47 3.18
N VAL A 119 2.91 -15.38 3.92
CA VAL A 119 2.75 -14.03 3.36
C VAL A 119 4.07 -13.58 2.71
N LEU A 120 5.19 -13.75 3.42
CA LEU A 120 6.52 -13.42 2.90
C LEU A 120 6.86 -14.22 1.64
N ALA A 121 6.54 -15.51 1.59
CA ALA A 121 6.74 -16.36 0.41
C ALA A 121 5.90 -15.91 -0.79
N ARG A 122 4.61 -15.57 -0.57
CA ARG A 122 3.74 -15.01 -1.62
C ARG A 122 4.28 -13.69 -2.17
N ALA A 123 4.72 -12.79 -1.29
CA ALA A 123 5.30 -11.51 -1.67
C ALA A 123 6.63 -11.67 -2.42
N ALA A 124 7.48 -12.62 -2.00
CA ALA A 124 8.74 -12.93 -2.68
C ALA A 124 8.54 -13.51 -4.09
N GLY A 125 7.42 -14.20 -4.31
CA GLY A 125 7.04 -14.80 -5.59
C GLY A 125 6.39 -13.83 -6.60
N LEU A 126 6.12 -12.58 -6.21
CA LEU A 126 5.61 -11.56 -7.13
C LEU A 126 6.61 -11.27 -8.25
N ARG A 127 6.11 -11.05 -9.47
CA ARG A 127 6.92 -10.74 -10.65
C ARG A 127 6.31 -9.58 -11.41
N SER A 128 7.16 -8.70 -11.91
CA SER A 128 6.79 -7.60 -12.79
C SER A 128 6.34 -8.15 -14.14
N ALA A 129 5.13 -7.81 -14.58
CA ALA A 129 4.59 -8.27 -15.86
C ALA A 129 3.45 -7.36 -16.36
N GLY A 130 3.22 -7.29 -17.67
CA GLY A 130 2.04 -6.64 -18.23
C GLY A 130 1.97 -5.12 -18.04
N SER A 131 0.77 -4.55 -18.24
CA SER A 131 0.48 -3.10 -18.15
C SER A 131 -0.05 -2.66 -16.77
N THR A 132 -0.13 -1.33 -16.59
CA THR A 132 -0.63 -0.65 -15.40
C THR A 132 -2.07 -0.15 -15.58
N ARG A 133 -3.07 -1.00 -15.30
CA ARG A 133 -4.50 -0.61 -15.33
C ARG A 133 -5.08 -0.51 -13.93
N MET A 134 -4.98 0.67 -13.32
CA MET A 134 -5.28 0.87 -11.90
C MET A 134 -6.77 0.98 -11.54
N GLY A 135 -7.67 1.35 -12.46
CA GLY A 135 -9.10 1.48 -12.11
C GLY A 135 -9.78 0.15 -11.76
N ALA A 136 -9.50 -0.91 -12.51
CA ALA A 136 -10.00 -2.25 -12.23
C ALA A 136 -9.61 -2.84 -10.85
N PRO A 137 -8.34 -2.83 -10.42
CA PRO A 137 -7.96 -3.32 -9.09
C PRO A 137 -8.52 -2.44 -7.97
N VAL A 138 -8.70 -1.13 -8.18
CA VAL A 138 -9.40 -0.26 -7.22
C VAL A 138 -10.85 -0.70 -7.05
N ARG A 139 -11.59 -0.94 -8.14
CA ARG A 139 -12.98 -1.45 -8.06
C ARG A 139 -13.04 -2.85 -7.42
N HIS A 140 -12.07 -3.71 -7.75
CA HIS A 140 -11.98 -5.04 -7.12
C HIS A 140 -11.74 -4.96 -5.62
N ALA A 141 -10.87 -4.05 -5.18
CA ALA A 141 -10.66 -3.79 -3.75
C ALA A 141 -11.93 -3.21 -3.11
N LEU A 142 -12.59 -2.27 -3.78
CA LEU A 142 -13.83 -1.64 -3.31
C LEU A 142 -14.93 -2.69 -3.06
N SER A 143 -15.09 -3.69 -3.93
CA SER A 143 -16.10 -4.74 -3.75
C SER A 143 -15.82 -5.70 -2.59
N GLN A 144 -14.69 -5.57 -1.89
CA GLN A 144 -14.35 -6.35 -0.70
C GLN A 144 -14.73 -5.64 0.60
N PHE A 145 -15.15 -4.37 0.54
CA PHE A 145 -15.65 -3.65 1.70
C PHE A 145 -17.12 -4.03 1.94
N ASP A 146 -17.48 -4.19 3.21
CA ASP A 146 -18.79 -4.59 3.71
C ASP A 146 -19.59 -3.39 4.25
N GLY A 147 -19.36 -2.20 3.67
CA GLY A 147 -20.00 -0.94 4.07
C GLY A 147 -19.33 -0.25 5.28
N ALA A 148 -18.28 -0.85 5.85
CA ALA A 148 -17.45 -0.22 6.88
C ALA A 148 -16.53 0.87 6.28
N PRO A 149 -16.21 1.93 7.04
CA PRO A 149 -15.19 2.90 6.65
C PRO A 149 -13.86 2.20 6.35
N GLY A 150 -13.22 2.59 5.25
CA GLY A 150 -12.06 1.88 4.78
C GLY A 150 -11.20 2.66 3.80
N HIS A 151 -9.98 2.18 3.61
CA HIS A 151 -8.95 2.85 2.83
C HIS A 151 -8.38 1.91 1.77
N ILE A 152 -8.26 2.39 0.54
CA ILE A 152 -7.52 1.72 -0.54
C ILE A 152 -6.26 2.54 -0.80
N VAL A 153 -5.09 1.90 -0.71
CA VAL A 153 -3.81 2.57 -0.96
C VAL A 153 -3.09 1.91 -2.14
N LEU A 154 -2.84 2.68 -3.19
CA LEU A 154 -2.07 2.26 -4.35
C LEU A 154 -0.57 2.51 -4.12
N LEU A 155 0.27 1.51 -4.38
CA LEU A 155 1.73 1.62 -4.34
C LEU A 155 2.28 1.40 -5.75
N THR A 156 2.86 2.44 -6.36
CA THR A 156 3.27 2.44 -7.78
C THR A 156 4.45 3.41 -8.01
N ASP A 157 5.17 3.27 -9.13
CA ASP A 157 6.08 4.32 -9.66
C ASP A 157 5.32 5.52 -10.24
N GLY A 158 4.01 5.37 -10.44
CA GLY A 158 3.16 6.36 -11.08
C GLY A 158 3.36 6.45 -12.58
N GLU A 159 3.96 5.43 -13.19
CA GLU A 159 3.98 5.27 -14.64
C GLU A 159 2.76 4.45 -15.06
N PRO A 160 1.70 5.06 -15.62
CA PRO A 160 0.73 4.30 -16.39
C PRO A 160 1.46 3.80 -17.65
N HIS A 161 2.13 2.65 -17.53
CA HIS A 161 2.76 1.98 -18.65
C HIS A 161 1.69 1.09 -19.29
N ASP A 162 1.21 1.45 -20.46
CA ASP A 162 0.39 0.55 -21.27
C ASP A 162 1.13 0.21 -22.55
N ILE A 163 1.45 -1.08 -22.68
CA ILE A 163 1.99 -1.63 -23.92
C ILE A 163 0.91 -1.72 -25.03
N ASP A 164 -0.38 -1.62 -24.68
CA ASP A 164 -1.50 -1.95 -25.58
C ASP A 164 -2.58 -0.84 -25.77
N ILE A 165 -2.51 0.30 -25.07
CA ILE A 165 -3.44 1.43 -25.25
C ILE A 165 -2.74 2.61 -25.92
N HIS A 166 -3.39 3.15 -26.95
CA HIS A 166 -2.88 4.30 -27.73
C HIS A 166 -3.26 5.67 -27.14
N ASP A 167 -4.26 5.77 -26.24
CA ASP A 167 -4.64 7.01 -25.56
C ASP A 167 -4.33 6.97 -24.04
N PRO A 168 -3.27 7.66 -23.57
CA PRO A 168 -2.89 7.69 -22.17
C PRO A 168 -3.95 8.34 -21.25
N ARG A 169 -4.92 9.08 -21.79
CA ARG A 169 -6.00 9.70 -21.00
C ARG A 169 -7.00 8.68 -20.50
N TYR A 170 -7.24 7.61 -21.25
CA TYR A 170 -8.25 6.59 -20.91
C TYR A 170 -7.98 5.96 -19.55
N LEU A 171 -6.72 5.57 -19.27
CA LEU A 171 -6.36 4.94 -17.99
C LEU A 171 -6.47 5.91 -16.82
N ALA A 172 -6.11 7.17 -17.03
CA ALA A 172 -6.25 8.21 -16.01
C ALA A 172 -7.74 8.47 -15.71
N GLU A 173 -8.58 8.57 -16.73
CA GLU A 173 -10.03 8.76 -16.60
C GLU A 173 -10.72 7.56 -15.94
N ASP A 174 -10.32 6.33 -16.29
CA ASP A 174 -10.81 5.11 -15.65
C ASP A 174 -10.45 5.07 -14.15
N LEU A 175 -9.21 5.44 -13.80
CA LEU A 175 -8.79 5.56 -12.40
C LEU A 175 -9.57 6.66 -11.67
N VAL A 176 -9.76 7.84 -12.27
CA VAL A 176 -10.58 8.91 -11.68
C VAL A 176 -12.00 8.44 -11.41
N ARG A 177 -12.57 7.66 -12.34
CA ARG A 177 -13.90 7.09 -12.17
C ARG A 177 -13.95 6.09 -11.01
N ALA A 178 -12.98 5.19 -10.92
CA ALA A 178 -12.87 4.23 -9.82
C ALA A 178 -12.66 4.91 -8.45
N VAL A 179 -11.84 5.97 -8.39
CA VAL A 179 -11.64 6.80 -7.19
C VAL A 179 -12.95 7.47 -6.75
N ARG A 180 -13.73 8.01 -7.70
CA ARG A 180 -15.04 8.61 -7.41
C ARG A 180 -16.08 7.58 -6.96
N GLU A 181 -16.03 6.36 -7.49
CA GLU A 181 -16.86 5.25 -7.03
C GLU A 181 -16.54 4.91 -5.58
N ALA A 182 -15.26 4.71 -5.24
CA ALA A 182 -14.83 4.47 -3.86
C ALA A 182 -15.25 5.61 -2.91
N GLN A 183 -15.08 6.86 -3.33
CA GLN A 183 -15.48 8.02 -2.53
C GLN A 183 -16.99 8.05 -2.23
N ARG A 184 -17.84 7.65 -3.18
CA ARG A 184 -19.30 7.58 -2.96
C ARG A 184 -19.67 6.53 -1.91
N ASP A 185 -18.89 5.47 -1.82
CA ASP A 185 -19.08 4.39 -0.84
C ASP A 185 -18.38 4.69 0.50
N GLY A 186 -17.89 5.92 0.69
CA GLY A 186 -17.20 6.32 1.93
C GLY A 186 -15.79 5.74 2.07
N ILE A 187 -15.23 5.18 1.00
CA ILE A 187 -13.89 4.59 0.98
C ILE A 187 -12.87 5.64 0.52
N VAL A 188 -11.86 5.87 1.36
CA VAL A 188 -10.78 6.79 1.06
C VAL A 188 -9.80 6.09 0.12
N THR A 189 -9.39 6.78 -0.94
CA THR A 189 -8.35 6.31 -1.86
C THR A 189 -7.11 7.20 -1.72
N SER A 190 -5.94 6.57 -1.63
CA SER A 190 -4.66 7.25 -1.62
C SER A 190 -3.65 6.54 -2.52
N CYS A 191 -2.58 7.25 -2.84
CA CYS A 191 -1.50 6.75 -3.66
C CYS A 191 -0.16 7.07 -3.01
N LEU A 192 0.76 6.14 -3.17
CA LEU A 192 2.09 6.19 -2.64
C LEU A 192 3.07 5.95 -3.78
N LEU A 193 3.69 7.04 -4.20
CA LEU A 193 4.66 7.06 -5.28
C LEU A 193 6.04 6.69 -4.72
N ILE A 194 6.61 5.62 -5.24
CA ILE A 194 7.93 5.12 -4.84
C ILE A 194 8.87 5.19 -6.05
N GLY A 195 10.01 5.84 -5.87
CA GLY A 195 11.02 6.03 -6.91
C GLY A 195 11.35 7.50 -7.13
N ASP A 196 12.18 7.77 -8.14
CA ASP A 196 12.77 9.10 -8.40
C ASP A 196 11.80 10.05 -9.13
N GLY A 197 10.59 9.59 -9.46
CA GLY A 197 9.61 10.34 -10.22
C GLY A 197 8.61 11.09 -9.35
N THR A 198 8.74 12.40 -9.22
CA THR A 198 7.59 13.27 -8.93
C THR A 198 6.69 13.33 -10.17
N ARG A 199 5.81 12.33 -10.34
CA ARG A 199 4.89 12.30 -11.47
C ARG A 199 3.61 13.07 -11.12
N ALA A 200 3.65 14.38 -11.33
CA ALA A 200 2.58 15.34 -11.07
C ALA A 200 1.23 15.02 -11.73
N GLY A 201 1.19 14.08 -12.69
CA GLY A 201 -0.05 13.63 -13.32
C GLY A 201 -0.92 12.76 -12.42
N LEU A 202 -0.32 11.79 -11.71
CA LEU A 202 -1.08 10.84 -10.91
C LEU A 202 -1.61 11.47 -9.62
N SER A 203 -0.84 12.37 -9.01
CA SER A 203 -1.24 13.05 -7.76
C SER A 203 -2.52 13.87 -7.90
N ARG A 204 -2.79 14.41 -9.08
CA ARG A 204 -4.02 15.18 -9.40
C ARG A 204 -5.28 14.32 -9.47
N LEU A 205 -5.15 12.99 -9.54
CA LEU A 205 -6.28 12.08 -9.63
C LEU A 205 -6.87 11.73 -8.25
N PHE A 206 -6.14 12.03 -7.18
CA PHE A 206 -6.55 11.82 -5.79
C PHE A 206 -6.88 13.15 -5.12
N ALA A 207 -7.57 13.08 -3.98
CA ALA A 207 -7.82 14.27 -3.17
C ALA A 207 -6.48 14.91 -2.72
N PRO A 208 -6.45 16.24 -2.50
CA PRO A 208 -5.23 16.94 -2.06
C PRO A 208 -4.58 16.26 -0.86
N GLY A 209 -3.27 16.05 -0.92
CA GLY A 209 -2.50 15.38 0.15
C GLY A 209 -2.67 13.86 0.25
N ARG A 210 -3.51 13.24 -0.58
CA ARG A 210 -3.68 11.76 -0.62
C ARG A 210 -2.77 11.06 -1.62
N CYS A 211 -1.89 11.79 -2.29
CA CYS A 211 -0.83 11.20 -3.08
C CYS A 211 0.51 11.68 -2.54
N VAL A 212 1.29 10.78 -1.95
CA VAL A 212 2.56 11.10 -1.31
C VAL A 212 3.69 10.43 -2.07
N ALA A 213 4.72 11.20 -2.41
CA ALA A 213 5.97 10.67 -2.92
C ALA A 213 6.91 10.38 -1.74
N GLY A 214 7.47 9.18 -1.70
CA GLY A 214 8.36 8.77 -0.62
C GLY A 214 9.55 7.98 -1.14
N PRO A 215 10.78 8.25 -0.66
CA PRO A 215 11.87 7.31 -0.86
C PRO A 215 11.52 6.01 -0.12
N GLY A 216 11.73 4.86 -0.75
CA GLY A 216 11.30 3.55 -0.21
C GLY A 216 11.76 3.31 1.25
N GLY A 217 10.98 2.56 2.03
CA GLY A 217 11.34 2.14 3.40
C GLY A 217 10.63 2.88 4.54
N ARG A 218 11.34 3.29 5.61
CA ARG A 218 10.74 3.80 6.88
C ARG A 218 9.91 5.08 6.75
N ARG A 219 10.24 5.97 5.81
CA ARG A 219 9.44 7.19 5.54
C ARG A 219 8.06 6.87 4.96
N LEU A 220 7.92 5.67 4.41
CA LEU A 220 6.71 5.21 3.75
C LEU A 220 5.60 4.86 4.74
N ALA A 221 5.95 4.19 5.84
CA ALA A 221 4.98 3.92 6.89
C ALA A 221 4.47 5.23 7.51
N GLN A 222 5.36 6.22 7.69
CA GLN A 222 4.98 7.57 8.12
C GLN A 222 4.06 8.27 7.10
N ALA A 223 4.41 8.22 5.81
CA ALA A 223 3.56 8.75 4.74
C ALA A 223 2.18 8.07 4.69
N LEU A 224 2.12 6.78 5.02
CA LEU A 224 0.87 6.04 5.18
C LEU A 224 0.11 6.45 6.44
N CYS A 225 0.79 6.77 7.55
CA CYS A 225 0.17 7.42 8.70
C CYS A 225 -0.53 8.70 8.26
N ASP A 226 0.18 9.56 7.54
CA ASP A 226 -0.34 10.87 7.14
C ASP A 226 -1.51 10.70 6.15
N CYS A 227 -1.42 9.69 5.27
CA CYS A 227 -2.50 9.31 4.37
C CYS A 227 -3.68 8.63 5.05
N VAL A 228 -3.53 8.01 6.23
CA VAL A 228 -4.60 7.31 6.95
C VAL A 228 -5.21 8.18 8.03
N ALA A 229 -4.41 8.96 8.75
CA ALA A 229 -4.81 9.88 9.82
C ALA A 229 -5.45 11.19 9.30
N GLY A 230 -5.24 11.55 8.03
CA GLY A 230 -5.68 12.84 7.48
C GLY A 230 -4.77 14.00 7.91
N PRO A 231 -4.90 15.20 7.32
CA PRO A 231 -4.09 16.35 7.72
C PRO A 231 -4.38 16.71 9.18
N PRO A 232 -3.36 17.11 9.97
CA PRO A 232 -3.62 17.73 11.26
C PRO A 232 -4.43 19.02 11.01
N HIS A 233 -5.55 19.14 11.72
CA HIS A 233 -6.33 20.37 11.77
C HIS A 233 -5.54 21.52 12.40
#